data_AF-A0A6G5RTL6-F1
#
_entry.id   AF-A0A6G5RTL6-F1
#
_cell.length_a   1.000
_cell.length_b   1.000
_cell.length_c   1.000
_cell.angle_alpha   90.00
_cell.angle_beta   90.00
_cell.angle_gamma   90.00
#
_symmetry.space_group_name_H-M   'P 1'
#
loop_
_entity.id
_entity.type
_entity.pdbx_description
1 polymer ?
#
loop_
_entity_poly.entity_id
_entity_poly.type
_entity_poly.pdbx_seq_one_letter_code
_entity_poly.pdbx_strand_id
1 'polypeptide(L)'
;MAAWETVTLVLGEESPLPESAADVEGLVRRLRGHVAQLGARTPSGTPVLLRAQRLCSDSVPEGYMPSRVYLVELAEATRKLVTHVERGDPGSMRPQRRRRSWKPRIKMLRGAVFAVALACLVWAASVPRT
;
A
#
# COMPACT_ATOMS: atom_id res chain seq x y z
N MET A 1 -8.54 -14.96 2.58
CA MET A 1 -8.94 -13.92 3.56
C MET A 1 -7.72 -13.36 4.30
N ALA A 2 -6.82 -14.19 4.83
CA ALA A 2 -5.61 -13.76 5.59
C ALA A 2 -4.63 -12.78 4.89
N ALA A 3 -4.47 -12.86 3.56
CA ALA A 3 -3.58 -11.95 2.84
C ALA A 3 -4.03 -10.48 2.92
N TRP A 4 -5.34 -10.24 2.84
CA TRP A 4 -5.90 -8.88 2.91
C TRP A 4 -5.79 -8.28 4.31
N GLU A 5 -5.94 -9.08 5.36
CA GLU A 5 -5.71 -8.66 6.74
C GLU A 5 -4.28 -8.19 6.94
N THR A 6 -3.30 -8.96 6.45
CA THR A 6 -1.87 -8.58 6.55
C THR A 6 -1.59 -7.30 5.77
N VAL A 7 -2.18 -7.12 4.59
CA VAL A 7 -2.10 -5.87 3.83
C VAL A 7 -2.72 -4.70 4.61
N THR A 8 -3.84 -4.93 5.30
CA THR A 8 -4.52 -3.91 6.10
C THR A 8 -3.71 -3.52 7.34
N LEU A 9 -2.97 -4.44 7.94
CA LEU A 9 -2.02 -4.13 9.01
C LEU A 9 -0.86 -3.23 8.56
N VAL A 10 -0.54 -3.19 7.26
CA VAL A 10 0.55 -2.34 6.75
C VAL A 10 0.02 -1.04 6.13
N LEU A 11 -1.08 -1.11 5.38
CA LEU A 11 -1.63 0.02 4.61
C LEU A 11 -2.86 0.67 5.24
N GLY A 12 -3.36 0.14 6.36
CA GLY A 12 -4.50 0.71 7.06
C GLY A 12 -4.13 2.05 7.71
N GLU A 13 -5.00 3.04 7.55
CA GLU A 13 -4.81 4.39 8.12
C GLU A 13 -4.73 4.36 9.65
N GLU A 14 -5.52 3.49 10.28
CA GLU A 14 -5.56 3.29 11.73
C GLU A 14 -4.56 2.23 12.23
N SER A 15 -3.73 1.67 11.33
CA SER A 15 -2.83 0.61 11.72
C SER A 15 -1.62 1.16 12.47
N PRO A 16 -1.25 0.59 13.63
CA PRO A 16 -0.05 1.02 14.33
C PRO A 16 1.18 0.79 13.44
N LEU A 17 2.14 1.71 13.53
CA LEU A 17 3.41 1.54 12.82
C LEU A 17 4.21 0.40 13.48
N PRO A 18 4.94 -0.41 12.71
CA PRO A 18 5.82 -1.41 13.28
C PRO A 18 6.87 -0.72 14.16
N GLU A 19 7.02 -1.16 15.40
CA GLU A 19 7.86 -0.50 16.41
C GLU A 19 9.34 -0.88 16.27
N SER A 20 9.63 -2.03 15.67
CA SER A 20 10.98 -2.55 15.50
C SER A 20 11.27 -3.07 14.09
N ALA A 21 12.58 -3.26 13.79
CA ALA A 21 13.01 -3.93 12.57
C ALA A 21 12.54 -5.39 12.51
N ALA A 22 12.46 -6.08 13.65
CA ALA A 22 11.96 -7.44 13.73
C ALA A 22 10.47 -7.54 13.34
N ASP A 23 9.66 -6.53 13.70
CA ASP A 23 8.26 -6.47 13.29
C ASP A 23 8.14 -6.30 11.78
N VAL A 24 8.97 -5.42 11.20
CA VAL A 24 9.03 -5.21 9.75
C VAL A 24 9.39 -6.52 9.04
N GLU A 25 10.44 -7.21 9.48
CA GLU A 25 10.83 -8.50 8.89
C GLU A 25 9.74 -9.56 9.01
N GLY A 26 9.05 -9.63 10.17
CA GLY A 26 7.93 -10.54 10.39
C GLY A 26 6.76 -10.28 9.43
N LEU A 27 6.45 -9.01 9.18
CA LEU A 27 5.41 -8.61 8.22
C LEU A 27 5.86 -8.87 6.77
N VAL A 28 7.11 -8.58 6.42
CA VAL A 28 7.69 -8.91 5.10
C VAL A 28 7.59 -10.41 4.85
N ARG A 29 8.02 -11.25 5.81
CA ARG A 29 7.97 -12.71 5.68
C ARG A 29 6.54 -13.20 5.45
N ARG A 30 5.57 -12.67 6.19
CA ARG A 30 4.14 -12.97 5.99
C ARG A 30 3.65 -12.56 4.61
N LEU A 31 3.97 -11.35 4.15
CA LEU A 31 3.57 -10.87 2.81
C LEU A 31 4.18 -11.71 1.70
N ARG A 32 5.47 -12.07 1.78
CA ARG A 32 6.11 -12.98 0.82
C ARG A 32 5.43 -14.34 0.78
N GLY A 33 5.06 -14.88 1.94
CA GLY A 33 4.26 -16.12 2.03
C GLY A 33 2.92 -16.00 1.32
N HIS A 34 2.21 -14.88 1.51
CA HIS A 34 0.94 -14.61 0.80
C HIS A 34 1.15 -14.47 -0.72
N VAL A 35 2.21 -13.80 -1.17
CA VAL A 35 2.54 -13.70 -2.60
C VAL A 35 2.82 -15.08 -3.20
N ALA A 36 3.55 -15.95 -2.50
CA ALA A 36 3.77 -17.33 -2.95
C ALA A 36 2.44 -18.11 -3.07
N GLN A 37 1.57 -18.01 -2.07
CA GLN A 37 0.27 -18.68 -2.08
C GLN A 37 -0.65 -18.17 -3.20
N LEU A 38 -0.70 -16.86 -3.42
CA LEU A 38 -1.48 -16.25 -4.50
C LEU A 38 -0.88 -16.57 -5.87
N GLY A 39 0.44 -16.60 -5.96
CA GLY A 39 1.17 -16.92 -7.18
C GLY A 39 0.88 -18.34 -7.68
N ALA A 40 0.76 -19.31 -6.78
CA ALA A 40 0.38 -20.68 -7.15
C ALA A 40 -1.01 -20.79 -7.83
N ARG A 41 -1.87 -19.77 -7.66
CA ARG A 41 -3.22 -19.71 -8.23
C ARG A 41 -3.35 -18.70 -9.37
N THR A 42 -2.26 -18.03 -9.74
CA THR A 42 -2.26 -16.97 -10.74
C THR A 42 -1.50 -17.46 -11.97
N PRO A 43 -2.01 -17.24 -13.20
CA PRO A 43 -1.28 -17.60 -14.41
C PRO A 43 0.14 -17.04 -14.44
N SER A 44 1.10 -17.87 -14.84
CA SER A 44 2.50 -17.46 -15.01
C SER A 44 2.61 -16.30 -15.99
N GLY A 45 3.52 -15.35 -15.71
CA GLY A 45 3.75 -14.18 -16.56
C GLY A 45 2.77 -13.02 -16.35
N THR A 46 1.79 -13.16 -15.45
CA THR A 46 0.89 -12.06 -15.07
C THR A 46 1.71 -10.87 -14.54
N PRO A 47 1.60 -9.65 -15.10
CA PRO A 47 2.47 -8.52 -14.73
C PRO A 47 2.43 -8.17 -13.23
N VAL A 48 1.25 -8.27 -12.61
CA VAL A 48 1.06 -8.00 -11.18
C VAL A 48 1.78 -9.04 -10.32
N LEU A 49 1.74 -10.30 -10.72
CA LEU A 49 2.48 -11.38 -10.06
C LEU A 49 3.99 -11.17 -10.20
N LEU A 50 4.47 -10.87 -11.42
CA LEU A 50 5.89 -10.62 -11.68
C LEU A 50 6.42 -9.47 -10.83
N ARG A 51 5.65 -8.38 -10.68
CA ARG A 51 6.05 -7.24 -9.83
C ARG A 51 6.16 -7.65 -8.36
N ALA A 52 5.18 -8.40 -7.85
CA ALA A 52 5.21 -8.88 -6.46
C ALA A 52 6.37 -9.84 -6.21
N GLN A 53 6.63 -10.77 -7.15
CA GLN A 53 7.74 -11.72 -7.06
C GLN A 53 9.10 -11.04 -7.08
N ARG A 54 9.31 -10.04 -7.96
CA ARG A 54 10.56 -9.26 -7.98
C ARG A 54 10.85 -8.64 -6.61
N LEU A 55 9.87 -7.96 -6.03
CA LEU A 55 10.01 -7.39 -4.68
C LEU A 55 10.29 -8.48 -3.63
N CYS A 56 9.69 -9.68 -3.77
CA CYS A 56 9.96 -10.78 -2.84
C CYS A 56 11.39 -11.33 -2.95
N SER A 57 12.00 -11.26 -4.13
CA SER A 57 13.37 -11.73 -4.39
C SER A 57 14.44 -10.77 -3.84
N ASP A 58 14.11 -9.48 -3.73
CA ASP A 58 15.03 -8.47 -3.19
C ASP A 58 15.31 -8.72 -1.70
N SER A 59 16.51 -8.36 -1.22
CA SER A 59 16.78 -8.31 0.22
C SER A 59 16.02 -7.15 0.88
N VAL A 60 15.66 -7.29 2.16
CA VAL A 60 15.09 -6.16 2.91
C VAL A 60 16.19 -5.10 3.06
N PRO A 61 15.95 -3.83 2.69
CA PRO A 61 16.93 -2.78 2.85
C PRO A 61 17.30 -2.56 4.31
N GLU A 62 18.58 -2.28 4.58
CA GLU A 62 19.06 -1.96 5.93
C GLU A 62 18.52 -0.61 6.43
N GLY A 63 18.29 -0.54 7.74
CA GLY A 63 17.79 0.66 8.42
C GLY A 63 16.27 0.76 8.45
N TYR A 64 15.76 1.30 9.57
CA TYR A 64 14.33 1.30 9.88
C TYR A 64 13.44 1.93 8.80
N MET A 65 13.79 3.13 8.32
CA MET A 65 12.97 3.83 7.31
C MET A 65 12.98 3.13 5.94
N PRO A 66 14.14 2.77 5.36
CA PRO A 66 14.20 1.97 4.13
C PRO A 66 13.42 0.64 4.22
N SER A 67 13.55 -0.12 5.31
CA SER A 67 12.81 -1.37 5.48
C SER A 67 11.30 -1.15 5.50
N ARG A 68 10.83 -0.04 6.10
CA ARG A 68 9.39 0.30 6.13
C ARG A 68 8.84 0.71 4.78
N VAL A 69 9.60 1.48 3.99
CA VAL A 69 9.20 1.82 2.62
C VAL A 69 9.07 0.55 1.79
N TYR A 70 10.06 -0.34 1.88
CA TYR A 70 10.02 -1.65 1.22
C TYR A 70 8.79 -2.47 1.66
N LEU A 71 8.48 -2.51 2.95
CA LEU A 71 7.29 -3.20 3.48
C LEU A 71 5.99 -2.66 2.87
N VAL A 72 5.86 -1.34 2.77
CA VAL A 72 4.68 -0.69 2.14
C VAL A 72 4.58 -1.05 0.67
N GLU A 73 5.67 -0.97 -0.09
CA GLU A 73 5.68 -1.34 -1.51
C GLU A 73 5.29 -2.81 -1.74
N LEU A 74 5.81 -3.71 -0.90
CA LEU A 74 5.45 -5.13 -0.93
C LEU A 74 3.97 -5.35 -0.59
N ALA A 75 3.44 -4.64 0.40
CA ALA A 75 2.03 -4.71 0.76
C ALA A 75 1.12 -4.19 -0.38
N GLU A 76 1.51 -3.10 -1.05
CA GLU A 76 0.78 -2.59 -2.21
C GLU A 76 0.77 -3.57 -3.38
N ALA A 77 1.92 -4.21 -3.66
CA ALA A 77 2.00 -5.24 -4.71
C ALA A 77 1.11 -6.44 -4.36
N THR A 78 1.13 -6.87 -3.10
CA THR A 78 0.29 -7.95 -2.58
C THR A 78 -1.20 -7.60 -2.70
N ARG A 79 -1.60 -6.37 -2.35
CA ARG A 79 -2.97 -5.87 -2.51
C ARG A 79 -3.45 -5.96 -3.95
N LYS A 80 -2.61 -5.52 -4.90
CA LYS A 80 -2.91 -5.57 -6.34
C LYS A 80 -3.09 -7.02 -6.80
N LEU A 81 -2.23 -7.93 -6.33
CA LEU A 81 -2.30 -9.36 -6.65
C LEU A 81 -3.58 -10.01 -6.09
N VAL A 82 -3.92 -9.79 -4.81
CA VAL A 82 -5.18 -10.27 -4.22
C VAL A 82 -6.37 -9.78 -5.03
N THR A 83 -6.40 -8.48 -5.37
CA THR A 83 -7.49 -7.90 -6.16
C THR A 83 -7.58 -8.52 -7.55
N HIS A 84 -6.45 -8.89 -8.16
CA HIS A 84 -6.42 -9.56 -9.45
C HIS A 84 -7.00 -10.98 -9.37
N VAL A 85 -6.54 -11.77 -8.39
CA VAL A 85 -7.03 -13.14 -8.15
C VAL A 85 -8.53 -13.14 -7.87
N GLU A 86 -9.02 -12.22 -7.03
CA GLU A 86 -10.46 -12.11 -6.73
C GLU A 86 -11.32 -11.73 -7.94
N ARG A 87 -10.76 -11.00 -8.92
CA ARG A 87 -11.49 -10.63 -10.15
C ARG A 87 -11.45 -11.71 -11.21
N GLY A 88 -10.39 -12.52 -11.21
CA GLY A 88 -10.18 -13.59 -12.18
C GLY A 88 -10.81 -14.93 -11.77
N ASP A 89 -11.36 -15.05 -10.57
CA ASP A 89 -12.00 -16.28 -10.08
C ASP A 89 -13.49 -16.33 -10.51
N PRO A 90 -13.86 -17.18 -11.51
CA PRO A 90 -15.25 -17.35 -11.91
C PRO A 90 -16.11 -18.07 -10.86
N GLY A 91 -15.50 -18.64 -9.81
CA GLY A 91 -16.18 -19.42 -8.77
C GLY A 91 -16.60 -18.63 -7.51
N SER A 92 -16.15 -17.39 -7.32
CA SER A 92 -16.47 -16.62 -6.10
C SER A 92 -17.78 -15.82 -6.21
N MET A 93 -18.89 -16.54 -6.39
CA MET A 93 -20.21 -15.97 -6.12
C MET A 93 -20.40 -15.72 -4.60
N ARG A 94 -20.10 -14.47 -4.17
CA ARG A 94 -20.72 -13.71 -3.05
C ARG A 94 -20.35 -14.16 -1.59
N PRO A 95 -20.42 -13.25 -0.57
CA PRO A 95 -21.29 -12.08 -0.47
C PRO A 95 -20.64 -10.74 -0.82
N GLN A 96 -21.29 -10.13 -1.79
CA GLN A 96 -21.37 -8.72 -2.08
C GLN A 96 -21.95 -7.96 -0.87
N ARG A 97 -21.14 -7.63 0.15
CA ARG A 97 -21.47 -6.60 1.15
C ARG A 97 -20.16 -6.01 1.70
N ARG A 98 -19.87 -4.76 1.32
CA ARG A 98 -18.74 -3.86 1.71
C ARG A 98 -17.75 -3.47 0.61
N ARG A 99 -18.00 -3.78 -0.67
CA ARG A 99 -17.29 -3.14 -1.81
C ARG A 99 -17.88 -1.75 -2.19
N ARG A 100 -18.22 -0.90 -1.23
CA ARG A 100 -18.70 0.47 -1.53
C ARG A 100 -17.89 1.48 -0.74
N SER A 101 -17.18 2.32 -1.50
CA SER A 101 -16.32 3.40 -1.05
C SER A 101 -14.99 2.95 -0.45
N TRP A 102 -13.96 2.91 -1.28
CA TRP A 102 -12.72 3.60 -0.93
C TRP A 102 -12.08 4.04 -2.25
N LYS A 103 -12.47 5.25 -2.68
CA LYS A 103 -11.73 5.98 -3.70
C LYS A 103 -10.34 6.28 -3.11
N PRO A 104 -9.24 6.07 -3.85
CA PRO A 104 -7.95 6.60 -3.43
C PRO A 104 -8.00 8.13 -3.63
N ARG A 105 -8.35 8.88 -2.58
CA ARG A 105 -8.24 10.36 -2.56
C ARG A 105 -6.89 10.82 -1.97
N ILE A 106 -5.83 10.04 -2.16
CA ILE A 106 -4.49 10.40 -1.73
C ILE A 106 -3.84 11.22 -2.84
N LYS A 107 -4.22 12.50 -2.95
CA LYS A 107 -3.46 13.60 -3.60
C LYS A 107 -4.17 14.97 -3.57
N MET A 108 -5.10 15.22 -2.64
CA MET A 108 -5.72 16.56 -2.52
C MET A 108 -5.26 17.35 -1.28
N LEU A 109 -4.84 16.68 -0.20
CA LEU A 109 -4.50 17.40 1.04
C LEU A 109 -3.18 18.19 0.93
N ARG A 110 -2.15 17.61 0.31
CA ARG A 110 -0.87 18.32 0.09
C ARG A 110 -1.00 19.49 -0.89
N GLY A 111 -1.86 19.38 -1.90
CA GLY A 111 -2.12 20.46 -2.85
C GLY A 111 -2.89 21.62 -2.21
N ALA A 112 -3.86 21.32 -1.34
CA ALA A 112 -4.63 22.33 -0.62
C ALA A 112 -3.75 23.15 0.35
N VAL A 113 -2.86 22.49 1.12
CA VAL A 113 -1.95 23.19 2.03
C VAL A 113 -1.01 24.13 1.28
N PHE A 114 -0.51 23.71 0.10
CA PHE A 114 0.37 24.55 -0.72
C PHE A 114 -0.36 25.77 -1.29
N ALA A 115 -1.61 25.61 -1.74
CA ALA A 115 -2.43 26.71 -2.24
C ALA A 115 -2.75 27.73 -1.14
N VAL A 116 -3.08 27.27 0.07
CA VAL A 116 -3.35 28.14 1.23
C VAL A 116 -2.09 28.91 1.65
N ALA A 117 -0.94 28.23 1.73
CA ALA A 117 0.33 28.89 2.07
C ALA A 117 0.71 29.97 1.05
N LEU A 118 0.50 29.70 -0.24
CA LEU A 118 0.79 30.65 -1.31
C LEU A 118 -0.16 31.85 -1.30
N ALA A 119 -1.45 31.64 -0.99
CA ALA A 119 -2.41 32.72 -0.79
C ALA A 119 -2.04 33.61 0.41
N CYS A 120 -1.64 33.02 1.55
CA CYS A 120 -1.16 33.77 2.71
C CYS A 120 0.08 34.61 2.37
N LEU A 121 1.02 34.07 1.59
CA LEU A 121 2.24 34.76 1.20
C LEU A 121 1.94 35.99 0.31
N VAL A 122 1.06 35.82 -0.68
CA VAL A 122 0.64 36.92 -1.58
C VAL A 122 -0.08 38.01 -0.80
N TRP A 123 -0.93 37.64 0.14
CA TRP A 123 -1.67 38.60 0.95
C TRP A 123 -0.74 39.39 1.88
N ALA A 124 0.22 38.70 2.53
CA ALA A 124 1.25 39.35 3.35
C ALA A 124 2.17 40.28 2.54
N ALA A 125 2.44 39.96 1.27
CA ALA A 125 3.22 40.81 0.37
C ALA A 125 2.41 41.98 -0.21
N SER A 126 1.08 41.93 -0.16
CA SER A 126 0.19 42.97 -0.71
C SER A 126 -0.23 44.03 0.32
N VAL A 127 0.17 43.88 1.59
CA VAL A 127 -0.03 44.93 2.60
C VAL A 127 1.08 45.97 2.43
N PRO A 128 0.76 47.25 2.18
CA PRO A 128 1.76 48.31 2.22
C PRO A 128 2.27 48.38 3.66
N ARG A 129 3.59 48.23 3.84
CA ARG A 129 4.22 48.55 5.12
C ARG A 129 4.20 50.08 5.26
N THR A 130 3.14 50.60 5.88
CA THR A 130 3.11 51.96 6.42
C THR A 130 3.29 51.89 7.92
#